data_AF-A0A9D8EMG8-F1
#
_entry.id   AF-A0A9D8EMG8-F1
#
_cell.length_a   1.000
_cell.length_b   1.000
_cell.length_c   1.000
_cell.angle_alpha   90.00
_cell.angle_beta   90.00
_cell.angle_gamma   90.00
#
_symmetry.space_group_name_H-M   'P 1'
#
loop_
_entity.id
_entity.type
_entity.pdbx_description
1 polymer ?
#
loop_
_entity_poly.entity_id
_entity_poly.type
_entity_poly.pdbx_seq_one_letter_code
_entity_poly.pdbx_strand_id
1 'polypeptide(L)'
;MTSTKDFYKILIVGASGKGKTYSFRNMNRETTALINIEDKPLPFFEDFKFHKRPDIITKIKQVIEEANTNDNIDCIVIDSLSAYMDILIFEARKRYSGWDIWSYYNKELASFFNYIKKIKKEVFITGHYEWLQTEEGAKERRFKSKGKEWEGWVEKEFTMVLYCNSKFIDKQFEYTFLTASEDASAKCPPHIFDGTFEIENDSNFVLEKIRHKLK
;
A
#
# COMPACT_ATOMS: atom_id res chain seq x y z
N MET A 1 15.00 28.07 9.95
CA MET A 1 14.02 27.02 10.27
C MET A 1 14.13 25.97 9.20
N THR A 2 14.67 24.79 9.51
CA THR A 2 14.68 23.66 8.57
C THR A 2 13.24 23.24 8.34
N SER A 3 12.71 23.50 7.15
CA SER A 3 11.44 22.92 6.68
C SER A 3 11.52 21.41 6.86
N THR A 4 10.77 20.87 7.82
CA THR A 4 10.61 19.42 7.96
C THR A 4 9.70 18.95 6.82
N LYS A 5 10.30 18.46 5.73
CA LYS A 5 9.55 17.84 4.65
C LYS A 5 8.79 16.62 5.19
N ASP A 6 7.47 16.65 5.05
CA ASP A 6 6.62 15.49 5.33
C ASP A 6 6.57 14.55 4.12
N PHE A 7 6.40 13.26 4.39
CA PHE A 7 6.39 12.22 3.36
C PHE A 7 5.09 11.44 3.42
N TYR A 8 4.44 11.29 2.27
CA TYR A 8 3.16 10.62 2.19
C TYR A 8 3.32 9.11 2.31
N LYS A 9 2.38 8.49 3.04
CA LYS A 9 2.19 7.03 3.05
C LYS A 9 0.90 6.74 2.30
N ILE A 10 1.02 6.01 1.21
CA ILE A 10 -0.04 5.76 0.26
C ILE A 10 -0.40 4.28 0.31
N LEU A 11 -1.66 3.98 0.59
CA LEU A 11 -2.22 2.65 0.46
C LEU A 11 -2.96 2.54 -0.88
N ILE A 12 -2.61 1.53 -1.69
CA ILE A 12 -3.32 1.19 -2.92
C ILE A 12 -4.06 -0.13 -2.70
N VAL A 13 -5.39 -0.07 -2.66
CA VAL A 13 -6.22 -1.26 -2.42
C VAL A 13 -7.01 -1.69 -3.64
N GLY A 14 -7.15 -2.99 -3.83
CA GLY A 14 -7.86 -3.54 -4.99
C GLY A 14 -8.06 -5.04 -4.91
N ALA A 15 -9.14 -5.54 -5.51
CA ALA A 15 -9.31 -6.97 -5.74
C ALA A 15 -8.19 -7.52 -6.66
N SER A 16 -8.12 -8.85 -6.80
CA SER A 16 -7.20 -9.46 -7.77
C SER A 16 -7.54 -8.99 -9.19
N GLY A 17 -6.51 -8.79 -10.02
CA GLY A 17 -6.69 -8.35 -11.41
C GLY A 17 -7.12 -6.89 -11.60
N LYS A 18 -7.06 -6.04 -10.56
CA LYS A 18 -7.45 -4.61 -10.62
C LYS A 18 -6.28 -3.63 -10.84
N GLY A 19 -5.09 -4.12 -11.18
CA GLY A 19 -3.96 -3.24 -11.55
C GLY A 19 -3.13 -2.69 -10.37
N LYS A 20 -3.19 -3.28 -9.17
CA LYS A 20 -2.38 -2.85 -8.00
C LYS A 20 -0.89 -2.76 -8.32
N THR A 21 -0.27 -3.90 -8.65
CA THR A 21 1.15 -3.97 -9.01
C THR A 21 1.41 -3.24 -10.34
N TYR A 22 0.52 -3.39 -11.32
CA TYR A 22 0.67 -2.77 -12.65
C TYR A 22 0.75 -1.23 -12.60
N SER A 23 0.18 -0.61 -11.57
CA SER A 23 0.28 0.83 -11.36
C SER A 23 1.72 1.36 -11.21
N PHE A 24 2.68 0.51 -10.89
CA PHE A 24 4.09 0.88 -10.74
C PHE A 24 4.91 0.82 -12.04
N ARG A 25 4.27 0.50 -13.18
CA ARG A 25 4.94 0.30 -14.47
C ARG A 25 5.79 1.50 -14.93
N ASN A 26 5.40 2.72 -14.57
CA ASN A 26 6.07 3.96 -14.97
C ASN A 26 6.97 4.57 -13.88
N MET A 27 7.11 3.91 -12.73
CA MET A 27 8.00 4.38 -11.65
C MET A 27 9.47 4.25 -12.06
N ASN A 28 10.29 5.22 -11.66
CA ASN A 28 11.72 5.26 -11.98
C ASN A 28 12.46 4.02 -11.44
N ARG A 29 13.09 3.26 -12.33
CA ARG A 29 13.77 1.98 -12.02
C ARG A 29 15.05 2.13 -11.19
N GLU A 30 15.68 3.30 -11.22
CA GLU A 30 16.93 3.59 -10.49
C GLU A 30 16.67 4.10 -9.07
N THR A 31 15.61 4.88 -8.87
CA THR A 31 15.34 5.58 -7.60
C THR A 31 14.18 5.00 -6.78
N THR A 32 13.44 4.03 -7.33
CA THR A 32 12.36 3.35 -6.61
C THR A 32 12.82 1.98 -6.12
N ALA A 33 12.63 1.72 -4.83
CA ALA A 33 12.81 0.39 -4.26
C ALA A 33 11.49 -0.39 -4.32
N LEU A 34 11.48 -1.53 -5.00
CA LEU A 34 10.34 -2.46 -5.04
C LEU A 34 10.59 -3.67 -4.14
N ILE A 35 9.81 -3.77 -3.07
CA ILE A 35 9.85 -4.87 -2.10
C ILE A 35 8.61 -5.74 -2.32
N ASN A 36 8.80 -6.83 -3.07
CA ASN A 36 7.75 -7.72 -3.53
C ASN A 36 7.63 -8.94 -2.61
N ILE A 37 6.84 -8.78 -1.54
CA ILE A 37 6.50 -9.81 -0.54
C ILE A 37 5.54 -10.85 -1.12
N GLU A 38 4.77 -10.51 -2.17
CA GLU A 38 3.89 -11.44 -2.88
C GLU A 38 4.65 -12.54 -3.63
N ASP A 39 5.95 -12.35 -3.88
CA ASP A 39 6.84 -13.23 -4.67
C ASP A 39 6.27 -13.63 -6.04
N LYS A 40 5.53 -12.71 -6.67
CA LYS A 40 4.97 -12.88 -8.02
C LYS A 40 5.80 -12.14 -9.06
N PRO A 41 5.89 -12.64 -10.30
CA PRO A 41 6.46 -11.86 -11.40
C PRO A 41 5.78 -10.50 -11.57
N LEU A 42 6.54 -9.49 -11.97
CA LEU A 42 5.98 -8.16 -12.25
C LEU A 42 5.16 -8.20 -13.54
N PRO A 43 4.00 -7.53 -13.60
CA PRO A 43 3.14 -7.50 -14.78
C PRO A 43 3.59 -6.45 -15.82
N PHE A 44 4.87 -6.07 -15.83
CA PHE A 44 5.44 -5.09 -16.75
C PHE A 44 6.92 -5.41 -16.99
N PHE A 45 7.45 -4.87 -18.08
CA PHE A 45 8.85 -5.07 -18.47
C PHE A 45 9.80 -4.25 -17.60
N GLU A 46 11.05 -4.73 -17.56
CA GLU A 46 12.19 -4.13 -16.85
C GLU A 46 12.05 -4.13 -15.33
N ASP A 47 13.00 -4.80 -14.68
CA ASP A 47 13.08 -4.82 -13.22
C ASP A 47 13.61 -3.49 -12.67
N PHE A 48 13.16 -3.16 -11.45
CA PHE A 48 13.80 -2.10 -10.67
C PHE A 48 15.20 -2.55 -10.25
N LYS A 49 16.16 -1.63 -10.27
CA LYS A 49 17.53 -1.90 -9.79
C LYS A 49 17.53 -2.40 -8.35
N PHE A 50 16.63 -1.84 -7.53
CA PHE A 50 16.32 -2.36 -6.20
C PHE A 50 14.99 -3.12 -6.24
N HIS A 51 15.04 -4.40 -6.65
CA HIS A 51 13.92 -5.33 -6.57
C HIS A 51 14.29 -6.49 -5.65
N LYS A 52 13.57 -6.65 -4.53
CA LYS A 52 13.80 -7.71 -3.54
C LYS A 52 12.52 -8.46 -3.25
N ARG A 53 12.63 -9.77 -2.97
CA ARG A 53 11.50 -10.67 -2.67
C ARG A 53 11.67 -11.38 -1.33
N PRO A 54 11.58 -10.64 -0.21
CA PRO A 54 11.70 -11.23 1.12
C PRO A 54 10.45 -12.01 1.52
N ASP A 55 10.64 -13.14 2.20
CA ASP A 55 9.62 -14.16 2.48
C ASP A 55 9.37 -14.40 3.99
N ILE A 56 10.13 -13.74 4.85
CA ILE A 56 10.02 -13.83 6.32
C ILE A 56 10.13 -12.45 6.97
N ILE A 57 9.53 -12.28 8.15
CA ILE A 57 9.36 -10.96 8.78
C ILE A 57 10.70 -10.23 9.03
N THR A 58 11.73 -10.97 9.45
CA THR A 58 13.06 -10.40 9.70
C THR A 58 13.69 -9.84 8.43
N LYS A 59 13.66 -10.59 7.32
CA LYS A 59 14.16 -10.14 6.01
C LYS A 59 13.35 -8.97 5.47
N ILE A 60 12.02 -8.99 5.62
CA ILE A 60 11.16 -7.88 5.19
C ILE A 60 11.58 -6.58 5.87
N LYS A 61 11.75 -6.60 7.21
CA LYS A 61 12.20 -5.43 7.97
C LYS A 61 13.59 -4.96 7.53
N GLN A 62 14.53 -5.89 7.34
CA GLN A 62 15.89 -5.58 6.88
C GLN A 62 15.90 -4.91 5.50
N VAL A 63 15.14 -5.45 4.54
CA VAL A 63 15.06 -4.91 3.18
C VAL A 63 14.39 -3.53 3.15
N ILE A 64 13.37 -3.29 3.98
CA ILE A 64 12.76 -1.95 4.09
C ILE A 64 13.77 -0.96 4.68
N GLU A 65 14.56 -1.35 5.70
CA GLU A 65 15.62 -0.49 6.25
C GLU A 65 16.74 -0.22 5.24
N GLU A 66 17.16 -1.23 4.47
CA GLU A 66 18.13 -1.06 3.38
C GLU A 66 17.62 -0.03 2.35
N ALA A 67 16.35 -0.13 1.94
CA ALA A 67 15.74 0.85 1.04
C ALA A 67 15.61 2.24 1.68
N ASN A 68 15.28 2.32 2.98
CA ASN A 68 15.14 3.57 3.73
C ASN A 68 16.48 4.32 3.88
N THR A 69 17.57 3.60 4.12
CA THR A 69 18.90 4.19 4.35
C THR A 69 19.71 4.41 3.07
N ASN A 70 19.28 3.88 1.93
CA ASN A 70 19.95 4.08 0.65
C ASN A 70 19.63 5.46 0.03
N ASP A 71 20.62 6.35 -0.04
CA ASP A 71 20.46 7.72 -0.57
C ASP A 71 20.04 7.78 -2.06
N ASN A 72 20.25 6.70 -2.83
CA ASN A 72 19.79 6.66 -4.23
C ASN A 72 18.29 6.36 -4.36
N ILE A 73 17.66 5.88 -3.29
CA ILE A 73 16.24 5.55 -3.28
C ILE A 73 15.46 6.75 -2.75
N ASP A 74 14.49 7.26 -3.51
CA ASP A 74 13.63 8.37 -3.09
C ASP A 74 12.18 7.92 -2.78
N CYS A 75 11.80 6.71 -3.21
CA CYS A 75 10.46 6.15 -3.05
C CYS A 75 10.54 4.64 -2.79
N ILE A 76 9.69 4.15 -1.89
CA ILE A 76 9.61 2.72 -1.55
C ILE A 76 8.23 2.18 -1.91
N VAL A 77 8.19 1.05 -2.59
CA VAL A 77 6.99 0.28 -2.87
C VAL A 77 7.04 -1.04 -2.11
N ILE A 78 5.99 -1.34 -1.35
CA ILE A 78 5.81 -2.60 -0.62
C ILE A 78 4.59 -3.33 -1.20
N ASP A 79 4.84 -4.42 -1.91
CA ASP A 79 3.81 -5.24 -2.56
C ASP A 79 3.83 -6.65 -1.97
N SER A 80 3.03 -7.00 -0.96
CA SER A 80 1.88 -6.27 -0.42
C SER A 80 1.77 -6.37 1.11
N LEU A 81 0.96 -5.51 1.70
CA LEU A 81 0.54 -5.62 3.10
C LEU A 81 -0.30 -6.89 3.36
N SER A 82 -1.06 -7.35 2.37
CA SER A 82 -1.83 -8.59 2.48
C SER A 82 -0.91 -9.80 2.66
N ALA A 83 0.15 -9.91 1.85
CA ALA A 83 1.16 -10.96 1.99
C ALA A 83 1.93 -10.84 3.31
N TYR A 84 2.30 -9.61 3.73
CA TYR A 84 2.93 -9.39 5.04
C TYR A 84 2.06 -9.91 6.19
N MET A 85 0.76 -9.64 6.18
CA MET A 85 -0.18 -10.12 7.20
C MET A 85 -0.33 -11.64 7.19
N ASP A 86 -0.30 -12.28 6.01
CA ASP A 86 -0.34 -13.74 5.90
C ASP A 86 0.92 -14.38 6.52
N ILE A 87 2.10 -13.81 6.27
CA ILE A 87 3.37 -14.24 6.89
C ILE A 87 3.31 -14.06 8.42
N LEU A 88 2.79 -12.93 8.91
CA LEU A 88 2.64 -12.70 10.35
C LEU A 88 1.78 -13.78 11.02
N ILE A 89 0.62 -14.09 10.45
CA ILE A 89 -0.27 -15.13 10.98
C ILE A 89 0.37 -16.50 10.91
N PHE A 90 1.09 -16.81 9.82
CA PHE A 90 1.80 -18.07 9.67
C PHE A 90 2.89 -18.25 10.73
N GLU A 91 3.73 -17.23 10.96
CA GLU A 91 4.74 -17.26 12.02
C GLU A 91 4.10 -17.35 13.42
N ALA A 92 3.02 -16.60 13.66
CA ALA A 92 2.30 -16.63 14.93
C ALA A 92 1.79 -18.03 15.26
N ARG A 93 1.16 -18.70 14.29
CA ARG A 93 0.61 -20.07 14.45
C ARG A 93 1.67 -21.14 14.69
N LYS A 94 2.93 -20.90 14.32
CA LYS A 94 4.04 -21.81 14.63
C LYS A 94 4.51 -21.71 16.07
N ARG A 95 4.32 -20.56 16.71
CA ARG A 95 4.92 -20.22 18.02
C ARG A 95 3.89 -20.15 19.14
N TYR A 96 2.65 -19.82 18.83
CA TYR A 96 1.61 -19.50 19.78
C TYR A 96 0.31 -20.25 19.48
N SER A 97 -0.61 -20.26 20.45
CA SER A 97 -1.94 -20.86 20.35
C SER A 97 -3.00 -19.91 20.91
N GLY A 98 -4.28 -20.15 20.56
CA GLY A 98 -5.40 -19.36 21.07
C GLY A 98 -5.27 -17.86 20.80
N TRP A 99 -5.49 -17.06 21.85
CA TRP A 99 -5.45 -15.59 21.79
C TRP A 99 -4.04 -15.00 21.57
N ASP A 100 -2.98 -15.74 21.92
CA ASP A 100 -1.59 -15.25 21.79
C ASP A 100 -1.17 -15.08 20.34
N ILE A 101 -1.76 -15.86 19.41
CA ILE A 101 -1.56 -15.70 17.96
C ILE A 101 -1.95 -14.29 17.53
N TRP A 102 -3.12 -13.82 17.98
CA TRP A 102 -3.64 -12.51 17.62
C TRP A 102 -2.89 -11.38 18.33
N SER A 103 -2.51 -11.59 19.60
CA SER A 103 -1.67 -10.65 20.35
C SER A 103 -0.34 -10.39 19.65
N TYR A 104 0.34 -11.44 19.15
CA TYR A 104 1.55 -11.31 18.35
C TYR A 104 1.29 -10.58 17.03
N TYR A 105 0.27 -11.01 16.28
CA TYR A 105 -0.10 -10.40 15.00
C TYR A 105 -0.38 -8.90 15.13
N ASN A 106 -1.20 -8.50 16.12
CA ASN A 106 -1.58 -7.10 16.34
C ASN A 106 -0.36 -6.25 16.73
N LYS A 107 0.50 -6.77 17.61
CA LYS A 107 1.74 -6.09 18.03
C LYS A 107 2.69 -5.87 16.85
N GLU A 108 2.95 -6.91 16.05
CA GLU A 108 3.87 -6.81 14.92
C GLU A 108 3.34 -5.90 13.81
N LEU A 109 2.02 -5.93 13.58
CA LEU A 109 1.38 -5.04 12.62
C LEU A 109 1.40 -3.57 13.10
N ALA A 110 1.14 -3.31 14.38
CA ALA A 110 1.30 -1.98 14.98
C ALA A 110 2.74 -1.47 14.83
N SER A 111 3.71 -2.33 15.13
CA SER A 111 5.14 -2.00 14.99
C SER A 111 5.51 -1.68 13.54
N PHE A 112 4.94 -2.42 12.58
CA PHE A 112 5.15 -2.16 11.15
C PHE A 112 4.64 -0.78 10.76
N PHE A 113 3.38 -0.43 11.08
CA PHE A 113 2.85 0.89 10.75
C PHE A 113 3.62 2.03 11.43
N ASN A 114 3.98 1.87 12.70
CA ASN A 114 4.80 2.84 13.43
C ASN A 114 6.17 3.08 12.77
N TYR A 115 6.77 2.03 12.20
CA TYR A 115 8.01 2.13 11.46
C TYR A 115 7.81 2.82 10.10
N ILE A 116 6.82 2.39 9.31
CA ILE A 116 6.49 2.99 8.00
C ILE A 116 6.23 4.50 8.12
N LYS A 117 5.53 4.95 9.17
CA LYS A 117 5.27 6.37 9.43
C LYS A 117 6.55 7.20 9.69
N LYS A 118 7.62 6.58 10.19
CA LYS A 118 8.90 7.25 10.49
C LYS A 118 9.83 7.36 9.27
N ILE A 119 9.63 6.52 8.25
CA ILE A 119 10.42 6.54 7.01
C ILE A 119 10.36 7.93 6.37
N LYS A 120 11.53 8.49 6.02
CA LYS A 120 11.67 9.83 5.43
C LYS A 120 11.73 9.78 3.89
N LYS A 121 10.81 9.02 3.31
CA LYS A 121 10.59 8.80 1.86
C LYS A 121 9.11 8.59 1.61
N GLU A 122 8.62 8.87 0.41
CA GLU A 122 7.28 8.44 0.02
C GLU A 122 7.21 6.91 0.00
N VAL A 123 6.13 6.34 0.55
CA VAL A 123 5.94 4.88 0.61
C VAL A 123 4.59 4.52 0.04
N PHE A 124 4.58 3.68 -0.99
CA PHE A 124 3.40 3.02 -1.52
C PHE A 124 3.31 1.61 -0.95
N ILE A 125 2.13 1.23 -0.48
CA ILE A 125 1.86 -0.12 0.01
C ILE A 125 0.61 -0.61 -0.68
N THR A 126 0.62 -1.83 -1.21
CA THR A 126 -0.58 -2.42 -1.83
C THR A 126 -1.31 -3.35 -0.86
N GLY A 127 -2.58 -3.64 -1.17
CA GLY A 127 -3.22 -4.84 -0.65
C GLY A 127 -4.64 -5.04 -1.14
N HIS A 128 -5.29 -6.06 -0.61
CA HIS A 128 -6.66 -6.39 -0.96
C HIS A 128 -7.65 -5.63 -0.09
N TYR A 129 -8.78 -5.22 -0.68
CA TYR A 129 -9.94 -4.80 0.09
C TYR A 129 -10.92 -5.97 0.27
N GLU A 130 -11.85 -5.81 1.20
CA GLU A 130 -13.08 -6.59 1.32
C GLU A 130 -14.28 -5.65 1.48
N TRP A 131 -15.48 -6.18 1.33
CA TRP A 131 -16.72 -5.47 1.63
C TRP A 131 -17.05 -5.72 3.10
N LEU A 132 -17.07 -4.66 3.89
CA LEU A 132 -17.59 -4.68 5.26
C LEU A 132 -19.01 -4.13 5.26
N GLN A 133 -19.84 -4.70 6.11
CA GLN A 133 -21.17 -4.19 6.38
C GLN A 133 -21.14 -3.46 7.73
N THR A 134 -21.56 -2.21 7.75
CA THR A 134 -21.71 -1.44 8.99
C THR A 134 -22.90 -1.96 9.79
N GLU A 135 -22.96 -1.61 11.08
CA GLU A 135 -24.11 -1.95 11.94
C GLU A 135 -25.44 -1.41 11.38
N GLU A 136 -25.37 -0.29 10.66
CA GLU A 136 -26.51 0.38 9.99
C GLU A 136 -26.86 -0.27 8.62
N GLY A 137 -26.15 -1.32 8.22
CA GLY A 137 -26.41 -2.08 7.01
C GLY A 137 -25.74 -1.55 5.73
N ALA A 138 -25.04 -0.41 5.81
CA ALA A 138 -24.29 0.15 4.68
C ALA A 138 -23.09 -0.74 4.33
N LYS A 139 -22.78 -0.88 3.04
CA LYS A 139 -21.62 -1.65 2.56
C LYS A 139 -20.50 -0.71 2.16
N GLU A 140 -19.32 -0.93 2.70
CA GLU A 140 -18.15 -0.12 2.43
C GLU A 140 -16.95 -1.03 2.15
N ARG A 141 -16.19 -0.70 1.11
CA ARG A 141 -14.92 -1.37 0.79
C ARG A 141 -13.84 -0.84 1.71
N ARG A 142 -13.21 -1.74 2.47
CA ARG A 142 -12.07 -1.42 3.35
C ARG A 142 -10.93 -2.40 3.13
N PHE A 143 -9.71 -2.02 3.49
CA PHE A 143 -8.57 -2.94 3.47
C PHE A 143 -8.89 -4.22 4.25
N LYS A 144 -8.58 -5.37 3.65
CA LYS A 144 -8.81 -6.69 4.25
C LYS A 144 -7.73 -7.03 5.27
N SER A 145 -8.03 -6.78 6.54
CA SER A 145 -7.17 -7.18 7.66
C SER A 145 -7.37 -8.65 8.06
N LYS A 146 -6.58 -9.16 9.01
CA LYS A 146 -6.80 -10.47 9.63
C LYS A 146 -7.15 -10.25 11.10
N GLY A 147 -8.15 -10.99 11.59
CA GLY A 147 -8.66 -10.78 12.95
C GLY A 147 -9.52 -9.52 13.07
N LYS A 148 -9.98 -9.22 14.28
CA LYS A 148 -10.97 -8.15 14.53
C LYS A 148 -10.40 -6.80 14.90
N GLU A 149 -9.22 -6.73 15.50
CA GLU A 149 -8.67 -5.47 16.03
C GLU A 149 -8.36 -4.44 14.94
N TRP A 150 -7.88 -4.89 13.77
CA TRP A 150 -7.52 -4.03 12.65
C TRP A 150 -8.63 -3.90 11.59
N GLU A 151 -9.76 -4.60 11.76
CA GLU A 151 -10.88 -4.56 10.82
C GLU A 151 -11.43 -3.14 10.73
N GLY A 152 -11.34 -2.54 9.54
CA GLY A 152 -11.75 -1.16 9.29
C GLY A 152 -10.85 -0.05 9.85
N TRP A 153 -9.70 -0.39 10.45
CA TRP A 153 -8.78 0.60 11.06
C TRP A 153 -7.48 0.81 10.28
N VAL A 154 -7.16 -0.02 9.29
CA VAL A 154 -5.86 0.03 8.58
C VAL A 154 -5.64 1.36 7.87
N GLU A 155 -6.67 1.92 7.24
CA GLU A 155 -6.62 3.15 6.44
C GLU A 155 -6.22 4.38 7.25
N LYS A 156 -6.46 4.37 8.57
CA LYS A 156 -6.07 5.47 9.47
C LYS A 156 -4.55 5.65 9.53
N GLU A 157 -3.79 4.60 9.21
CA GLU A 157 -2.33 4.59 9.26
C GLU A 157 -1.69 5.27 8.03
N PHE A 158 -2.49 5.62 7.02
CA PHE A 158 -2.02 6.18 5.75
C PHE A 158 -2.48 7.62 5.55
N THR A 159 -1.65 8.41 4.86
CA THR A 159 -1.98 9.77 4.44
C THR A 159 -3.00 9.74 3.31
N MET A 160 -2.81 8.83 2.36
CA MET A 160 -3.64 8.66 1.18
C MET A 160 -4.04 7.18 1.00
N VAL A 161 -5.28 6.93 0.59
CA VAL A 161 -5.81 5.60 0.25
C VAL A 161 -6.48 5.70 -1.10
N LEU A 162 -5.96 4.97 -2.09
CA LEU A 162 -6.46 4.93 -3.46
C LEU A 162 -7.03 3.54 -3.75
N TYR A 163 -8.18 3.50 -4.42
CA TYR A 163 -8.83 2.24 -4.77
C TYR A 163 -8.62 1.93 -6.25
N CYS A 164 -7.97 0.82 -6.54
CA CYS A 164 -7.91 0.26 -7.87
C CYS A 164 -9.31 -0.10 -8.37
N ASN A 165 -9.65 0.46 -9.53
CA ASN A 165 -10.85 0.16 -10.28
C ASN A 165 -10.47 -0.31 -11.69
N SER A 166 -11.42 -0.95 -12.36
CA SER A 166 -11.24 -1.35 -13.75
C SER A 166 -12.56 -1.24 -14.50
N LYS A 167 -12.54 -0.63 -15.68
CA LYS A 167 -13.72 -0.50 -16.54
C LYS A 167 -13.47 -1.17 -17.88
N PHE A 168 -14.54 -1.71 -18.46
CA PHE A 168 -14.56 -2.12 -19.86
C PHE A 168 -15.32 -1.04 -20.63
N ILE A 169 -14.61 -0.32 -21.50
CA ILE A 169 -15.16 0.74 -22.34
C ILE A 169 -14.81 0.36 -23.78
N ASP A 170 -15.81 0.24 -24.66
CA ASP A 170 -15.60 -0.05 -26.08
C ASP A 170 -14.69 -1.25 -26.38
N LYS A 171 -14.85 -2.34 -25.61
CA LYS A 171 -14.01 -3.56 -25.64
C LYS A 171 -12.54 -3.35 -25.26
N GLN A 172 -12.19 -2.15 -24.81
CA GLN A 172 -10.91 -1.86 -24.17
C GLN A 172 -11.07 -1.93 -22.65
N PHE A 173 -9.98 -2.24 -21.99
CA PHE A 173 -9.94 -2.40 -20.55
C PHE A 173 -9.03 -1.34 -19.96
N GLU A 174 -9.58 -0.56 -19.04
CA GLU A 174 -8.90 0.58 -18.43
C GLU A 174 -8.77 0.35 -16.92
N TYR A 175 -7.57 0.55 -16.40
CA TYR A 175 -7.33 0.60 -14.96
C TYR A 175 -7.33 2.05 -14.49
N THR A 176 -8.04 2.32 -13.40
CA THR A 176 -8.09 3.64 -12.78
C THR A 176 -7.86 3.54 -11.26
N PHE A 177 -7.56 4.67 -10.65
CA PHE A 177 -7.63 4.85 -9.20
C PHE A 177 -8.83 5.73 -8.84
N LEU A 178 -9.62 5.30 -7.86
CA LEU A 178 -10.59 6.16 -7.19
C LEU A 178 -9.89 6.91 -6.07
N THR A 179 -10.00 8.24 -6.08
CA THR A 179 -9.45 9.15 -5.05
C THR A 179 -10.50 9.48 -3.97
N ALA A 180 -11.79 9.36 -4.30
CA ALA A 180 -12.92 9.34 -3.38
C ALA A 180 -14.02 8.40 -3.92
N SER A 181 -14.84 7.86 -3.04
CA SER A 181 -15.97 6.98 -3.40
C SER A 181 -16.99 6.98 -2.26
N GLU A 182 -18.27 6.78 -2.57
CA GLU A 182 -19.32 6.66 -1.54
C GLU A 182 -19.27 5.33 -0.80
N ASP A 183 -18.76 4.29 -1.46
CA ASP A 183 -18.75 2.90 -1.02
C ASP A 183 -17.34 2.40 -0.65
N ALA A 184 -16.40 3.31 -0.38
CA ALA A 184 -15.04 2.96 0.03
C ALA A 184 -14.43 4.02 0.95
N SER A 185 -13.55 3.60 1.84
CA SER A 185 -12.74 4.47 2.72
C SER A 185 -11.60 5.16 1.97
N ALA A 186 -11.82 5.53 0.70
CA ALA A 186 -10.88 6.27 -0.13
C ALA A 186 -10.53 7.60 0.54
N LYS A 187 -9.24 7.93 0.53
CA LYS A 187 -8.69 9.06 1.28
C LYS A 187 -7.70 9.79 0.40
N CYS A 188 -8.10 10.91 -0.19
CA CYS A 188 -7.18 11.74 -0.95
C CYS A 188 -7.47 13.22 -0.67
N PRO A 189 -6.49 14.02 -0.24
CA PRO A 189 -6.65 15.47 -0.16
C PRO A 189 -7.10 16.05 -1.50
N PRO A 190 -8.23 16.80 -1.58
CA PRO A 190 -8.79 17.25 -2.85
C PRO A 190 -7.82 18.10 -3.69
N HIS A 191 -6.95 18.89 -3.06
CA HIS A 191 -6.02 19.80 -3.75
C HIS A 191 -4.91 19.09 -4.55
N ILE A 192 -4.73 17.77 -4.39
CA ILE A 192 -3.71 17.00 -5.12
C ILE A 192 -4.17 16.73 -6.56
N PHE A 193 -5.47 16.46 -6.75
CA PHE A 193 -6.08 16.16 -8.05
C PHE A 193 -7.29 17.07 -8.35
N ASP A 194 -7.32 18.25 -7.75
CA ASP A 194 -8.35 19.29 -7.95
C ASP A 194 -9.79 18.77 -7.82
N GLY A 195 -10.02 17.87 -6.85
CA GLY A 195 -11.33 17.25 -6.59
C GLY A 195 -11.74 16.12 -7.55
N THR A 196 -10.86 15.72 -8.48
CA THR A 196 -11.11 14.61 -9.42
C THR A 196 -11.26 13.29 -8.69
N PHE A 197 -12.39 12.59 -8.87
CA PHE A 197 -12.72 11.34 -8.18
C PHE A 197 -12.07 10.08 -8.77
N GLU A 198 -11.66 10.14 -10.03
CA GLU A 198 -11.07 9.01 -10.74
C GLU A 198 -9.90 9.49 -11.60
N ILE A 199 -8.74 8.87 -11.42
CA ILE A 199 -7.49 9.22 -12.11
C ILE A 199 -6.89 7.97 -12.77
N GLU A 200 -5.93 8.17 -13.65
CA GLU A 200 -5.18 7.07 -14.25
C GLU A 200 -4.54 6.19 -13.17
N ASN A 201 -4.54 4.87 -13.38
CA ASN A 201 -3.83 3.90 -12.54
C ASN A 201 -2.31 4.02 -12.72
N ASP A 202 -1.71 5.15 -12.37
CA ASP A 202 -0.27 5.37 -12.48
C ASP A 202 0.28 5.96 -11.18
N SER A 203 1.08 5.17 -10.47
CA SER A 203 1.68 5.57 -9.20
C SER A 203 2.79 6.62 -9.38
N ASN A 204 3.43 6.70 -10.55
CA ASN A 204 4.40 7.75 -10.84
C ASN A 204 3.70 9.10 -10.98
N PHE A 205 2.55 9.14 -11.66
CA PHE A 205 1.70 10.34 -11.73
C PHE A 205 1.26 10.80 -10.34
N VAL A 206 0.84 9.87 -9.47
CA VAL A 206 0.49 10.18 -8.07
C VAL A 206 1.70 10.77 -7.31
N LEU A 207 2.88 10.17 -7.45
CA LEU A 207 4.11 10.62 -6.80
C LEU A 207 4.51 12.04 -7.24
N GLU A 208 4.43 12.32 -8.54
CA GLU A 208 4.72 13.65 -9.10
C GLU A 208 3.76 14.72 -8.56
N LYS A 209 2.46 14.42 -8.50
CA LYS A 209 1.45 15.35 -7.98
C LYS A 209 1.65 15.67 -6.50
N ILE A 210 1.95 14.66 -5.68
CA ILE A 210 2.26 14.85 -4.26
C ILE A 210 3.52 15.71 -4.11
N ARG A 211 4.60 15.41 -4.84
CA ARG A 211 5.86 16.15 -4.75
C ARG A 211 5.77 17.58 -5.28
N HIS A 212 4.90 17.86 -6.25
CA HIS A 212 4.69 19.21 -6.77
C HIS A 212 3.93 20.10 -5.78
N LYS A 213 2.91 19.57 -5.08
CA LYS A 213 2.05 20.34 -4.15
C LYS A 213 2.64 20.50 -2.74
N LEU A 214 3.72 19.78 -2.41
CA LEU A 214 4.46 19.89 -1.15
C LEU A 214 5.68 20.85 -1.22
N LYS A 215 5.92 21.49 -2.37
CA LYS A 215 6.91 22.56 -2.52
C LYS A 215 6.27 23.91 -2.19
#